data_AF-A0AAN7W2G1-F1
#
_entry.id   AF-A0AAN7W2G1-F1
#
_cell.length_a   1.000
_cell.length_b   1.000
_cell.length_c   1.000
_cell.angle_alpha   90.00
_cell.angle_beta   90.00
_cell.angle_gamma   90.00
#
_symmetry.space_group_name_H-M   'P 1'
#
loop_
_entity.id
_entity.type
_entity.pdbx_description
1 polymer ?
#
loop_
_entity_poly.entity_id
_entity_poly.type
_entity_poly.pdbx_seq_one_letter_code
_entity_poly.pdbx_strand_id
1 'polypeptide(L)'
;MCLTDLIQQYNYLIEKYQYYRTRDENKQTADLLPNHVLKNVMILNFKTPFEAKLYKNLIEDEHYTTIAYQGLHPQDIIWKNMESHNRVIHFLKASLANILSIFVIVGWIIPVALIASISQIPYITLFFRNSKDKIFEPDFLSNIIMMILPVITLIILTEAVPLIFNFFAFLKGCKSRTEVEKDTQHWFFAFLFVHIFLVVTISSGISFIIENILDNPTNFPTLLAQELPKSSNFFCSFVIMRGLSYAGGNFLRFKQLLLELHRIIFTLSPPHKKLKTLRTSLLFRWGSIYPIFSILSCITLIYSVIAPLILPLACISFSIVNLSFQYLFIYEYNTENKSETFGKLYLHGLLQLYAGMYFLELCLLGIFSIGNRYDLVIYMLILLICTAIAHSKFTKHSAYEFSLTSLQDNDIKPTKSEEYVSMNNYFHTYQLPNIDYTKNLNKIWIPYDDYGVANEQKDTLYKLFGLICDIDKSYMGEDGHINFYN
;
A
#
# COMPACT_ATOMS: atom_id res chain seq x y z
N MET A 1 31.49 -13.42 37.71
CA MET A 1 31.48 -11.97 37.46
C MET A 1 31.55 -11.31 38.82
N CYS A 2 32.63 -10.59 39.12
CA CYS A 2 32.85 -10.05 40.47
C CYS A 2 31.82 -8.95 40.74
N LEU A 3 31.32 -8.82 41.98
CA LEU A 3 30.32 -7.81 42.37
C LEU A 3 30.77 -6.39 41.97
N THR A 4 32.08 -6.15 42.01
CA THR A 4 32.73 -4.91 41.60
C THR A 4 32.57 -4.58 40.11
N ASP A 5 32.67 -5.58 39.23
CA ASP A 5 32.49 -5.39 37.78
C ASP A 5 31.04 -5.01 37.45
N LEU A 6 30.09 -5.61 38.18
CA LEU A 6 28.67 -5.30 38.06
C LEU A 6 28.34 -3.88 38.52
N ILE A 7 28.94 -3.42 39.61
CA ILE A 7 28.79 -2.04 40.11
C ILE A 7 29.39 -1.05 39.11
N GLN A 8 30.56 -1.35 38.55
CA GLN A 8 31.19 -0.49 37.54
C GLN A 8 30.36 -0.40 36.26
N GLN A 9 29.80 -1.53 35.80
CA GLN A 9 28.90 -1.57 34.65
C GLN A 9 27.59 -0.81 34.92
N TYR A 10 27.06 -0.88 36.14
CA TYR A 10 25.86 -0.14 36.54
C TYR A 10 26.10 1.37 36.57
N ASN A 11 27.22 1.82 37.16
CA ASN A 11 27.58 3.24 37.20
C ASN A 11 27.80 3.81 35.80
N TYR A 12 28.45 3.06 34.91
CA TYR A 12 28.60 3.44 33.50
C TYR A 12 27.25 3.60 32.79
N LEU A 13 26.28 2.73 33.06
CA LEU A 13 24.93 2.83 32.49
C LEU A 13 24.15 4.04 33.03
N ILE A 14 24.32 4.40 34.31
CA ILE A 14 23.73 5.60 34.90
C ILE A 14 24.29 6.85 34.25
N GLU A 15 25.62 6.94 34.12
CA GLU A 15 26.29 8.10 33.52
C GLU A 15 25.85 8.28 32.05
N LYS A 16 25.76 7.18 31.32
CA LYS A 16 25.25 7.17 29.95
C LYS A 16 23.77 7.58 29.86
N TYR A 17 22.95 7.14 30.82
CA TYR A 17 21.54 7.55 30.90
C TYR A 17 21.39 9.04 31.19
N GLN A 18 22.17 9.57 32.16
CA GLN A 18 22.21 10.99 32.47
C GLN A 18 22.63 11.81 31.25
N TYR A 19 23.72 11.42 30.57
CA TYR A 19 24.16 12.07 29.34
C TYR A 19 23.07 12.14 28.26
N TYR A 20 22.36 11.03 27.99
CA TYR A 20 21.29 11.03 26.99
C TYR A 20 20.11 11.90 27.43
N ARG A 21 19.76 11.88 28.72
CA ARG A 21 18.71 12.74 29.26
C ARG A 21 19.07 14.23 29.10
N THR A 22 20.28 14.64 29.47
CA THR A 22 20.70 16.04 29.32
C THR A 22 20.75 16.43 27.84
N ARG A 23 21.15 15.52 26.95
CA ARG A 23 21.15 15.76 25.49
C ARG A 23 19.73 15.98 24.95
N ASP A 24 18.76 15.19 25.40
CA ASP A 24 17.37 15.33 24.96
C ASP A 24 16.70 16.58 25.56
N GLU A 25 16.98 16.89 26.83
CA GLU A 25 16.57 18.15 27.47
C GLU A 25 17.19 19.37 26.77
N ASN A 26 18.48 19.31 26.38
CA ASN A 26 19.15 20.36 25.61
C ASN A 26 18.61 20.50 24.18
N LYS A 27 18.17 19.40 23.55
CA LYS A 27 17.49 19.47 22.24
C LYS A 27 16.10 20.12 22.36
N GLN A 28 15.32 19.71 23.37
CA GLN A 28 14.00 20.29 23.61
C GLN A 28 14.08 21.77 23.96
N THR A 29 15.07 22.18 24.74
CA THR A 29 15.31 23.60 25.08
C THR A 29 15.89 24.40 23.91
N ALA A 30 16.73 23.79 23.06
CA ALA A 30 17.16 24.42 21.80
C ALA A 30 16.01 24.58 20.79
N ASP A 31 15.05 23.65 20.76
CA ASP A 31 13.83 23.72 19.95
C ASP A 31 12.84 24.81 20.45
N LEU A 32 13.00 25.29 21.70
CA LEU A 32 12.19 26.35 22.34
C LEU A 32 12.77 27.77 22.17
N LEU A 33 13.93 27.94 21.52
CA LEU A 33 14.50 29.26 21.24
C LEU A 33 13.80 29.95 20.05
N PRO A 34 13.59 31.29 20.08
CA PRO A 34 12.71 32.02 19.16
C PRO A 34 13.21 32.13 17.70
N ASN A 35 14.41 31.62 17.39
CA ASN A 35 14.85 31.42 16.01
C ASN A 35 14.21 30.16 15.43
N HIS A 36 12.88 30.11 15.44
CA HIS A 36 12.13 29.06 14.77
C HIS A 36 12.45 29.14 13.28
N VAL A 37 13.09 28.09 12.73
CA VAL A 37 12.97 27.82 11.30
C VAL A 37 11.50 27.45 11.10
N LEU A 38 10.67 28.46 10.84
CA LEU A 38 9.25 28.31 10.56
C LEU A 38 9.13 27.26 9.44
N LYS A 39 8.62 26.09 9.80
CA LYS A 39 8.35 25.04 8.83
C LYS A 39 7.07 25.43 8.11
N ASN A 40 7.06 25.34 6.79
CA ASN A 40 5.89 25.60 5.94
C ASN A 40 4.83 24.47 6.06
N VAL A 41 4.50 24.08 7.28
CA VAL A 41 3.54 23.02 7.60
C VAL A 41 2.65 23.56 8.72
N MET A 42 1.37 23.73 8.40
CA MET A 42 0.35 24.14 9.35
C MET A 42 -0.61 22.97 9.58
N ILE A 43 -1.00 22.76 10.83
CA ILE A 43 -2.04 21.81 11.20
C ILE A 43 -3.27 22.62 11.57
N LEU A 44 -4.34 22.44 10.80
CA LEU A 44 -5.62 23.10 11.01
C LEU A 44 -6.60 22.09 11.57
N ASN A 45 -7.27 22.46 12.66
CA ASN A 45 -8.33 21.66 13.25
C ASN A 45 -9.67 22.38 13.05
N PHE A 46 -10.65 21.67 12.52
CA PHE A 46 -11.98 22.18 12.24
C PHE A 46 -12.99 21.56 13.20
N LYS A 47 -14.09 22.26 13.48
CA LYS A 47 -15.14 21.73 14.35
C LYS A 47 -15.90 20.59 13.68
N THR A 48 -16.09 20.69 12.36
CA THR A 48 -16.79 19.67 11.58
C THR A 48 -15.90 19.08 10.48
N PRO A 49 -16.06 17.79 10.15
CA PRO A 49 -15.33 17.16 9.03
C PRO A 49 -15.71 17.76 7.67
N PHE A 50 -16.93 18.30 7.57
CA PHE A 50 -17.42 18.98 6.38
C PHE A 50 -16.66 20.30 6.13
N GLU A 51 -16.49 21.13 7.17
CA GLU A 51 -15.67 22.36 7.10
C GLU A 51 -14.25 22.05 6.63
N ALA A 52 -13.61 21.02 7.20
CA ALA A 52 -12.26 20.62 6.82
C ALA A 52 -12.15 20.25 5.33
N LYS A 53 -13.15 19.54 4.79
CA LYS A 53 -13.17 19.15 3.38
C LYS A 53 -13.43 20.34 2.47
N LEU A 54 -14.38 21.20 2.83
CA LEU A 54 -14.72 22.39 2.06
C LEU A 54 -13.51 23.32 2.00
N TYR A 55 -12.86 23.57 3.14
CA TYR A 55 -11.64 24.36 3.22
C TYR A 55 -10.50 23.76 2.39
N LYS A 56 -10.30 22.44 2.46
CA LYS A 56 -9.33 21.74 1.60
C LYS A 56 -9.60 22.02 0.11
N ASN A 57 -10.84 21.85 -0.33
CA ASN A 57 -11.20 22.03 -1.74
C ASN A 57 -10.99 23.48 -2.19
N LEU A 58 -11.29 24.46 -1.34
CA LEU A 58 -11.07 25.88 -1.63
C LEU A 58 -9.58 26.21 -1.78
N ILE A 59 -8.73 25.72 -0.87
CA ILE A 59 -7.27 25.96 -0.97
C ILE A 59 -6.69 25.35 -2.24
N GLU A 60 -7.10 24.12 -2.59
CA GLU A 60 -6.58 23.45 -3.78
C GLU A 60 -6.96 24.17 -5.08
N ASP A 61 -8.05 24.95 -5.07
CA ASP A 61 -8.53 25.74 -6.21
C ASP A 61 -7.84 27.13 -6.29
N GLU A 62 -7.71 27.84 -5.16
CA GLU A 62 -7.10 29.19 -5.12
C GLU A 62 -5.57 29.18 -5.19
N HIS A 63 -4.93 28.20 -4.56
CA HIS A 63 -3.47 28.18 -4.40
C HIS A 63 -2.87 26.92 -4.98
N TYR A 64 -2.38 27.06 -6.22
CA TYR A 64 -1.68 26.00 -6.94
C TYR A 64 -0.35 25.59 -6.31
N THR A 65 0.09 26.10 -5.15
CA THR A 65 1.36 25.74 -4.49
C THR A 65 1.16 24.92 -3.21
N THR A 66 0.11 25.20 -2.46
CA THR A 66 -0.26 24.52 -1.21
C THR A 66 -0.87 23.14 -1.49
N ILE A 67 -0.57 22.15 -0.65
CA ILE A 67 -1.15 20.80 -0.75
C ILE A 67 -1.78 20.47 0.60
N ALA A 68 -3.10 20.24 0.60
CA ALA A 68 -3.86 19.96 1.81
C ALA A 68 -4.19 18.46 1.93
N TYR A 69 -3.92 17.88 3.10
CA TYR A 69 -4.25 16.49 3.40
C TYR A 69 -5.35 16.43 4.46
N GLN A 70 -6.33 15.55 4.26
CA GLN A 70 -7.46 15.37 5.17
C GLN A 70 -7.45 13.95 5.74
N GLY A 71 -7.90 13.80 7.00
CA GLY A 71 -8.17 12.49 7.61
C GLY A 71 -6.91 11.70 7.95
N LEU A 72 -5.76 12.37 8.09
CA LEU A 72 -4.52 11.74 8.52
C LEU A 72 -4.54 11.55 10.03
N HIS A 73 -4.39 10.30 10.48
CA HIS A 73 -4.18 10.03 11.90
C HIS A 73 -2.78 10.53 12.33
N PRO A 74 -2.61 11.17 13.49
CA PRO A 74 -1.32 11.73 13.92
C PRO A 74 -0.17 10.71 13.94
N GLN A 75 -0.47 9.44 14.21
CA GLN A 75 0.54 8.36 14.23
C GLN A 75 0.91 7.82 12.83
N ASP A 76 0.10 8.11 11.81
CA ASP A 76 0.31 7.72 10.42
C ASP A 76 1.27 8.69 9.69
N ILE A 77 1.43 9.91 10.21
CA ILE A 77 2.25 10.97 9.61
C ILE A 77 3.74 10.61 9.68
N ILE A 78 4.41 10.73 8.54
CA ILE A 78 5.86 10.60 8.42
C ILE A 78 6.47 12.00 8.47
N TRP A 79 6.74 12.48 9.68
CA TRP A 79 7.26 13.85 9.91
C TRP A 79 8.51 14.18 9.11
N LYS A 80 9.39 13.19 8.87
CA LYS A 80 10.61 13.34 8.05
C LYS A 80 10.34 13.75 6.60
N ASN A 81 9.16 13.40 6.06
CA ASN A 81 8.79 13.68 4.67
C ASN A 81 7.87 14.90 4.53
N MET A 82 7.42 15.48 5.65
CA MET A 82 6.55 16.67 5.65
C MET A 82 7.29 17.95 5.22
N GLU A 83 8.62 17.96 5.33
CA GLU A 83 9.46 19.14 5.13
C GLU A 83 9.82 19.44 3.65
N SER A 84 9.24 18.71 2.69
CA SER A 84 9.58 18.88 1.27
C SER A 84 9.04 20.21 0.73
N HIS A 85 9.88 21.24 0.78
CA HIS A 85 9.58 22.64 0.46
C HIS A 85 9.30 22.91 -1.03
N ASN A 86 9.82 22.08 -1.95
CA ASN A 86 9.72 22.33 -3.39
C ASN A 86 9.07 21.16 -4.14
N ARG A 87 8.02 21.45 -4.91
CA ARG A 87 7.31 20.47 -5.76
C ARG A 87 8.25 19.81 -6.78
N VAL A 88 9.22 20.55 -7.31
CA VAL A 88 10.20 20.02 -8.27
C VAL A 88 11.08 18.96 -7.62
N ILE A 89 11.55 19.20 -6.39
CA ILE A 89 12.37 18.24 -5.63
C ILE A 89 11.55 16.99 -5.29
N HIS A 90 10.29 17.18 -4.88
CA HIS A 90 9.38 16.05 -4.63
C HIS A 90 9.15 15.23 -5.91
N PHE A 91 8.88 15.89 -7.03
CA PHE A 91 8.72 15.23 -8.33
C PHE A 91 9.98 14.47 -8.75
N LEU A 92 11.17 15.07 -8.59
CA LEU A 92 12.45 14.40 -8.89
C LEU A 92 12.68 13.17 -7.99
N LYS A 93 12.43 13.27 -6.69
CA LYS A 93 12.51 12.13 -5.75
C LYS A 93 11.54 11.03 -6.15
N ALA A 94 10.30 11.38 -6.47
CA ALA A 94 9.28 10.42 -6.89
C ALA A 94 9.62 9.75 -8.22
N SER A 95 10.11 10.52 -9.20
CA SER A 95 10.56 10.00 -10.49
C SER A 95 11.74 9.05 -10.31
N LEU A 96 12.75 9.44 -9.53
CA LEU A 96 13.92 8.60 -9.23
C LEU A 96 13.53 7.30 -8.51
N ALA A 97 12.63 7.36 -7.53
CA ALA A 97 12.11 6.17 -6.85
C ALA A 97 11.35 5.24 -7.81
N ASN A 98 10.51 5.79 -8.70
CA ASN A 98 9.80 5.00 -9.71
C ASN A 98 10.77 4.34 -10.71
N ILE A 99 11.80 5.07 -11.15
CA ILE A 99 12.86 4.53 -12.03
C ILE A 99 13.61 3.38 -11.34
N LEU A 100 13.99 3.56 -10.07
CA LEU A 100 14.61 2.49 -9.28
C LEU A 100 13.69 1.27 -9.12
N SER A 101 12.39 1.47 -8.91
CA SER A 101 11.42 0.37 -8.88
C SER A 101 11.39 -0.42 -10.20
N ILE A 102 11.43 0.28 -11.34
CA ILE A 102 11.50 -0.36 -12.66
C ILE A 102 12.80 -1.15 -12.82
N PHE A 103 13.95 -0.57 -12.43
CA PHE A 103 15.24 -1.26 -12.46
C PHE A 103 15.24 -2.51 -11.58
N VAL A 104 14.61 -2.47 -10.40
CA VAL A 104 14.46 -3.66 -9.55
C VAL A 104 13.62 -4.72 -10.26
N ILE A 105 12.50 -4.35 -10.89
CA ILE A 105 11.68 -5.31 -11.64
C ILE A 105 12.49 -5.94 -12.78
N VAL A 106 13.17 -5.14 -13.61
CA VAL A 106 13.95 -5.68 -14.75
C VAL A 106 15.14 -6.50 -14.27
N GLY A 107 15.88 -6.02 -13.26
CA GLY A 107 17.05 -6.71 -12.72
C GLY A 107 16.72 -8.06 -12.06
N TRP A 108 15.51 -8.20 -11.50
CA TRP A 108 15.07 -9.45 -10.88
C TRP A 108 14.63 -10.53 -11.87
N ILE A 109 14.53 -10.21 -13.17
CA ILE A 109 14.23 -11.21 -14.21
C ILE A 109 15.33 -12.26 -14.25
N ILE A 110 16.60 -11.87 -14.13
CA ILE A 110 17.77 -12.77 -14.19
C ILE A 110 17.70 -13.85 -13.09
N PRO A 111 17.62 -13.52 -11.78
CA PRO A 111 17.57 -14.55 -10.74
C PRO A 111 16.32 -15.42 -10.84
N VAL A 112 15.17 -14.86 -11.21
CA VAL A 112 13.93 -15.65 -11.36
C VAL A 112 14.02 -16.60 -12.55
N ALA A 113 14.55 -16.14 -13.69
CA ALA A 113 14.75 -16.96 -14.88
C ALA A 113 15.79 -18.07 -14.65
N LEU A 114 16.86 -17.80 -13.89
CA LEU A 114 17.82 -18.83 -13.50
C LEU A 114 17.17 -19.90 -12.62
N ILE A 115 16.36 -19.53 -11.64
CA ILE A 115 15.64 -20.49 -10.78
C ILE A 115 14.63 -21.29 -11.60
N ALA A 116 13.87 -20.62 -12.48
CA ALA A 116 12.85 -21.24 -13.31
C ALA A 116 13.45 -22.17 -14.38
N SER A 117 14.64 -21.86 -14.92
CA SER A 117 15.36 -22.77 -15.81
C SER A 117 15.97 -23.96 -15.07
N ILE A 118 16.61 -23.75 -13.91
CA ILE A 118 17.15 -24.83 -13.06
C ILE A 118 16.05 -25.84 -12.68
N SER A 119 14.85 -25.35 -12.41
CA SER A 119 13.66 -26.15 -12.15
C SER A 119 13.28 -27.11 -13.27
N GLN A 120 13.59 -26.79 -14.52
CA GLN A 120 13.18 -27.56 -15.70
C GLN A 120 14.22 -28.61 -16.09
N ILE A 121 15.42 -28.57 -15.50
CA ILE A 121 16.49 -29.49 -15.84
C ILE A 121 16.27 -30.82 -15.08
N PRO A 122 16.04 -31.96 -15.78
CA PRO A 122 15.82 -33.26 -15.14
C PRO A 122 17.07 -33.82 -14.39
N TYR A 123 18.20 -33.10 -14.42
CA TYR A 123 19.49 -33.53 -13.87
C TYR A 123 19.73 -33.18 -12.39
N ILE A 124 18.81 -32.52 -11.67
CA ILE A 124 18.93 -32.43 -10.19
C ILE A 124 18.97 -33.84 -9.56
N THR A 125 18.35 -34.82 -10.23
CA THR A 125 18.42 -36.24 -9.90
C THR A 125 19.85 -36.79 -9.90
N LEU A 126 20.77 -36.25 -10.71
CA LEU A 126 22.17 -36.68 -10.75
C LEU A 126 22.97 -36.21 -9.54
N PHE A 127 22.66 -35.05 -8.96
CA PHE A 127 23.33 -34.56 -7.74
C PHE A 127 22.99 -35.44 -6.53
N PHE A 128 21.75 -35.91 -6.41
CA PHE A 128 21.33 -36.85 -5.37
C PHE A 128 21.75 -38.30 -5.65
N ARG A 129 21.97 -38.67 -6.93
CA ARG A 129 22.35 -40.03 -7.35
C ARG A 129 23.82 -40.40 -7.09
N ASN A 130 24.68 -39.45 -6.73
CA ASN A 130 26.07 -39.73 -6.31
C ASN A 130 26.19 -40.33 -4.89
N SER A 131 25.09 -40.41 -4.13
CA SER A 131 25.03 -41.19 -2.89
C SER A 131 24.78 -42.66 -3.24
N LYS A 132 25.82 -43.49 -3.13
CA LYS A 132 25.93 -44.87 -3.63
C LYS A 132 24.97 -45.92 -3.05
N ASP A 133 23.98 -45.56 -2.24
CA ASP A 133 23.10 -46.55 -1.61
C ASP A 133 21.72 -46.59 -2.29
N LYS A 134 21.60 -47.55 -3.21
CA LYS A 134 20.35 -48.00 -3.84
C LYS A 134 19.45 -48.65 -2.79
N ILE A 135 18.49 -47.93 -2.21
CA ILE A 135 17.44 -48.57 -1.38
C ILE A 135 16.00 -48.12 -1.71
N PHE A 136 15.75 -47.05 -2.45
CA PHE A 136 14.38 -46.71 -2.87
C PHE A 136 14.33 -46.30 -4.33
N GLU A 137 13.45 -46.93 -5.12
CA GLU A 137 13.03 -46.45 -6.44
C GLU A 137 12.47 -45.02 -6.27
N PRO A 138 13.20 -43.97 -6.68
CA PRO A 138 12.93 -42.62 -6.21
C PRO A 138 12.19 -41.78 -7.25
N ASP A 139 11.56 -42.38 -8.26
CA ASP A 139 10.96 -41.60 -9.34
C ASP A 139 9.80 -40.72 -8.82
N PHE A 140 8.96 -41.26 -7.93
CA PHE A 140 7.84 -40.49 -7.37
C PHE A 140 8.29 -39.34 -6.45
N LEU A 141 9.19 -39.61 -5.50
CA LEU A 141 9.70 -38.59 -4.57
C LEU A 141 10.55 -37.54 -5.29
N SER A 142 11.37 -37.96 -6.24
CA SER A 142 12.14 -37.06 -7.09
C SER A 142 11.23 -36.12 -7.88
N ASN A 143 10.17 -36.65 -8.50
CA ASN A 143 9.22 -35.83 -9.26
C ASN A 143 8.49 -34.81 -8.38
N ILE A 144 8.11 -35.19 -7.15
CA ILE A 144 7.50 -34.25 -6.19
C ILE A 144 8.47 -33.13 -5.81
N ILE A 145 9.74 -33.48 -5.51
CA ILE A 145 10.76 -32.49 -5.15
C ILE A 145 11.00 -31.52 -6.31
N MET A 146 11.05 -32.01 -7.55
CA MET A 146 11.20 -31.18 -8.74
C MET A 146 10.03 -30.22 -8.97
N MET A 147 8.81 -30.60 -8.59
CA MET A 147 7.65 -29.73 -8.69
C MET A 147 7.59 -28.68 -7.57
N ILE A 148 8.06 -29.02 -6.36
CA ILE A 148 7.92 -28.19 -5.15
C ILE A 148 9.07 -27.18 -5.00
N LEU A 149 10.30 -27.62 -5.25
CA LEU A 149 11.52 -26.81 -5.09
C LEU A 149 11.49 -25.44 -5.82
N PRO A 150 11.01 -25.34 -7.06
CA PRO A 150 10.96 -24.09 -7.83
C PRO A 150 10.01 -23.07 -7.21
N VAL A 151 8.88 -23.56 -6.71
CA VAL A 151 7.88 -22.71 -6.08
C VAL A 151 8.38 -22.20 -4.73
N ILE A 152 9.01 -23.06 -3.91
CA ILE A 152 9.56 -22.64 -2.61
C ILE A 152 10.67 -21.60 -2.80
N THR A 153 11.59 -21.85 -3.75
CA THR A 153 12.68 -20.92 -4.04
C THR A 153 12.17 -19.58 -4.55
N LEU A 154 11.16 -19.58 -5.44
CA LEU A 154 10.51 -18.37 -5.92
C LEU A 154 9.76 -17.62 -4.80
N ILE A 155 9.10 -18.34 -3.90
CA ILE A 155 8.48 -17.76 -2.69
C ILE A 155 9.53 -17.05 -1.83
N ILE A 156 10.64 -17.72 -1.50
CA ILE A 156 11.69 -17.14 -0.65
C ILE A 156 12.30 -15.90 -1.32
N LEU A 157 12.55 -15.98 -2.64
CA LEU A 157 13.12 -14.88 -3.41
C LEU A 157 12.21 -13.65 -3.42
N THR A 158 10.89 -13.85 -3.50
CA THR A 158 9.92 -12.74 -3.60
C THR A 158 9.55 -12.12 -2.25
N GLU A 159 9.77 -12.83 -1.13
CA GLU A 159 9.39 -12.36 0.22
C GLU A 159 10.24 -11.20 0.74
N ALA A 160 11.48 -11.02 0.24
CA ALA A 160 12.37 -9.93 0.63
C ALA A 160 12.06 -8.60 -0.10
N VAL A 161 11.51 -8.69 -1.31
CA VAL A 161 11.24 -7.57 -2.22
C VAL A 161 10.31 -6.49 -1.65
N PRO A 162 9.22 -6.78 -0.91
CA PRO A 162 8.36 -5.72 -0.38
C PRO A 162 9.11 -4.77 0.58
N LEU A 163 10.21 -5.21 1.22
CA LEU A 163 11.04 -4.32 2.05
C LEU A 163 11.71 -3.23 1.20
N ILE A 164 12.14 -3.58 -0.01
CA ILE A 164 12.77 -2.66 -0.96
C ILE A 164 11.75 -1.63 -1.45
N PHE A 165 10.54 -2.06 -1.85
CA PHE A 165 9.49 -1.13 -2.29
C PHE A 165 8.99 -0.21 -1.18
N ASN A 166 8.90 -0.70 0.06
CA ASN A 166 8.59 0.18 1.20
C ASN A 166 9.68 1.24 1.41
N PHE A 167 10.95 0.89 1.22
CA PHE A 167 12.05 1.84 1.29
C PHE A 167 11.97 2.87 0.15
N PHE A 168 11.64 2.44 -1.08
CA PHE A 168 11.44 3.35 -2.20
C PHE A 168 10.25 4.29 -2.01
N ALA A 169 9.14 3.80 -1.45
CA ALA A 169 8.00 4.64 -1.09
C ALA A 169 8.37 5.69 -0.01
N PHE A 170 9.26 5.34 0.91
CA PHE A 170 9.81 6.32 1.85
C PHE A 170 10.69 7.36 1.14
N LEU A 171 11.58 6.94 0.22
CA LEU A 171 12.43 7.84 -0.58
C LEU A 171 11.64 8.75 -1.52
N LYS A 172 10.52 8.26 -2.05
CA LYS A 172 9.56 8.99 -2.91
C LYS A 172 9.00 10.23 -2.22
N GLY A 173 9.01 10.26 -0.89
CA GLY A 173 8.50 11.38 -0.09
C GLY A 173 7.03 11.21 0.31
N CYS A 174 6.50 9.98 0.33
CA CYS A 174 5.16 9.70 0.85
C CYS A 174 5.02 10.27 2.27
N LYS A 175 3.92 10.99 2.52
CA LYS A 175 3.75 11.80 3.74
C LYS A 175 3.06 11.04 4.87
N SER A 176 2.37 9.96 4.53
CA SER A 176 1.72 9.04 5.48
C SER A 176 2.13 7.60 5.23
N ARG A 177 2.08 6.74 6.26
CA ARG A 177 2.35 5.30 6.09
C ARG A 177 1.27 4.60 5.29
N THR A 178 0.02 5.05 5.38
CA THR A 178 -1.07 4.62 4.49
C THR A 178 -0.74 4.84 3.02
N GLU A 179 -0.09 5.95 2.68
CA GLU A 179 0.37 6.23 1.31
C GLU A 179 1.54 5.31 0.92
N VAL A 180 2.48 5.07 1.84
CA VAL A 180 3.56 4.10 1.65
C VAL A 180 3.03 2.70 1.37
N GLU A 181 2.00 2.26 2.09
CA GLU A 181 1.39 0.94 1.89
C GLU A 181 0.71 0.81 0.53
N LYS A 182 0.00 1.84 0.08
CA LYS A 182 -0.62 1.86 -1.26
C LYS A 182 0.41 1.80 -2.38
N ASP A 183 1.46 2.61 -2.28
CA ASP A 183 2.53 2.63 -3.29
C ASP A 183 3.28 1.30 -3.31
N THR A 184 3.53 0.72 -2.13
CA THR A 184 4.09 -0.63 -2.01
C THR A 184 3.16 -1.66 -2.66
N GLN A 185 1.85 -1.62 -2.42
CA GLN A 185 0.89 -2.54 -3.02
C GLN A 185 0.92 -2.49 -4.55
N HIS A 186 0.96 -1.28 -5.11
CA HIS A 186 1.00 -1.07 -6.55
C HIS A 186 2.27 -1.67 -7.19
N TRP A 187 3.45 -1.28 -6.70
CA TRP A 187 4.72 -1.75 -7.26
C TRP A 187 4.98 -3.23 -6.99
N PHE A 188 4.60 -3.72 -5.81
CA PHE A 188 4.78 -5.12 -5.46
C PHE A 188 3.84 -6.02 -6.28
N PHE A 189 2.61 -5.58 -6.57
CA PHE A 189 1.74 -6.31 -7.50
C PHE A 189 2.33 -6.38 -8.90
N ALA A 190 2.80 -5.26 -9.46
CA ALA A 190 3.45 -5.26 -10.77
C ALA A 190 4.66 -6.21 -10.81
N PHE A 191 5.49 -6.18 -9.76
CA PHE A 191 6.61 -7.09 -9.61
C PHE A 191 6.18 -8.57 -9.58
N LEU A 192 5.19 -8.93 -8.75
CA LEU A 192 4.69 -10.31 -8.66
C LEU A 192 4.04 -10.75 -9.97
N PHE A 193 3.30 -9.88 -10.62
CA PHE A 193 2.66 -10.17 -11.89
C PHE A 193 3.69 -10.48 -12.99
N VAL A 194 4.73 -9.65 -13.11
CA VAL A 194 5.81 -9.90 -14.06
C VAL A 194 6.56 -11.19 -13.73
N HIS A 195 6.96 -11.42 -12.48
CA HIS A 195 7.85 -12.52 -12.17
C HIS A 195 7.16 -13.86 -11.95
N ILE A 196 6.05 -13.89 -11.21
CA ILE A 196 5.36 -15.13 -10.87
C ILE A 196 4.51 -15.61 -12.04
N PHE A 197 3.90 -14.68 -12.78
CA PHE A 197 3.07 -15.02 -13.93
C PHE A 197 3.87 -14.94 -15.23
N LEU A 198 4.27 -13.75 -15.70
CA LEU A 198 4.87 -13.64 -17.04
C LEU A 198 6.18 -14.43 -17.19
N VAL A 199 7.16 -14.20 -16.32
CA VAL A 199 8.49 -14.84 -16.42
C VAL A 199 8.37 -16.36 -16.29
N VAL A 200 7.57 -16.88 -15.36
CA VAL A 200 7.42 -18.35 -15.21
C VAL A 200 6.71 -18.97 -16.41
N THR A 201 5.65 -18.34 -16.94
CA THR A 201 4.98 -18.81 -18.15
C THR A 201 5.91 -18.81 -19.37
N ILE A 202 6.78 -17.80 -19.47
CA ILE A 202 7.74 -17.60 -20.57
C ILE A 202 9.00 -18.46 -20.37
N SER A 203 9.34 -18.83 -19.13
CA SER A 203 10.59 -19.50 -18.80
C SER A 203 10.74 -20.87 -19.43
N SER A 204 9.65 -21.56 -19.79
CA SER A 204 9.69 -22.80 -20.57
C SER A 204 10.23 -22.62 -22.00
N GLY A 205 10.37 -21.38 -22.48
CA GLY A 205 10.84 -21.03 -23.82
C GLY A 205 11.90 -19.93 -23.89
N ILE A 206 12.63 -19.61 -22.80
CA ILE A 206 13.58 -18.48 -22.74
C ILE A 206 14.55 -18.41 -23.93
N SER A 207 15.09 -19.55 -24.38
CA SER A 207 16.00 -19.57 -25.52
C SER A 207 15.33 -19.13 -26.84
N PHE A 208 14.03 -19.37 -26.98
CA PHE A 208 13.23 -18.99 -28.17
C PHE A 208 12.73 -17.54 -28.11
N ILE A 209 12.72 -16.92 -26.94
CA ILE A 209 12.03 -15.64 -26.69
C ILE A 209 12.95 -14.44 -26.85
N ILE A 210 14.23 -14.57 -26.48
CA ILE A 210 15.21 -13.50 -26.68
C ILE A 210 15.36 -13.20 -28.18
N GLU A 211 15.37 -14.22 -29.04
CA GLU A 211 15.41 -14.04 -30.49
C GLU A 211 14.08 -13.43 -31.02
N ASN A 212 12.92 -13.96 -30.63
CA ASN A 212 11.65 -13.52 -31.21
C ASN A 212 11.12 -12.16 -30.71
N ILE A 213 11.42 -11.71 -29.49
CA ILE A 213 10.97 -10.40 -28.98
C ILE A 213 11.79 -9.26 -29.58
N LEU A 214 13.10 -9.48 -29.79
CA LEU A 214 13.96 -8.51 -30.46
C LEU A 214 13.56 -8.36 -31.94
N ASP A 215 13.12 -9.46 -32.57
CA ASP A 215 12.82 -9.47 -33.99
C ASP A 215 11.36 -9.12 -34.32
N ASN A 216 10.35 -9.52 -33.53
CA ASN A 216 8.92 -9.29 -33.84
C ASN A 216 8.00 -9.19 -32.60
N PRO A 217 7.79 -7.98 -32.03
CA PRO A 217 6.93 -7.79 -30.85
C PRO A 217 5.43 -8.08 -31.10
N THR A 218 4.98 -8.14 -32.36
CA THR A 218 3.59 -8.42 -32.73
C THR A 218 3.16 -9.86 -32.43
N ASN A 219 4.11 -10.79 -32.25
CA ASN A 219 3.83 -12.20 -31.97
C ASN A 219 3.65 -12.52 -30.48
N PHE A 220 3.63 -11.50 -29.61
CA PHE A 220 3.52 -11.72 -28.17
C PHE A 220 2.22 -12.46 -27.75
N PRO A 221 1.02 -12.12 -28.27
CA PRO A 221 -0.22 -12.83 -27.88
C PRO A 221 -0.25 -14.28 -28.34
N THR A 222 0.32 -14.58 -29.51
CA THR A 222 0.37 -15.96 -30.05
C THR A 222 1.39 -16.80 -29.29
N LEU A 223 2.51 -16.21 -28.87
CA LEU A 223 3.50 -16.87 -28.02
C LEU A 223 2.92 -17.20 -26.64
N LEU A 224 2.22 -16.25 -26.01
CA LEU A 224 1.52 -16.49 -24.73
C LEU A 224 0.49 -17.62 -24.86
N ALA A 225 -0.28 -17.64 -25.95
CA ALA A 225 -1.29 -18.67 -26.19
C ALA A 225 -0.70 -20.09 -26.29
N GLN A 226 0.54 -20.24 -26.73
CA GLN A 226 1.23 -21.53 -26.83
C GLN A 226 1.83 -21.99 -25.49
N GLU A 227 2.38 -21.07 -24.70
CA GLU A 227 3.09 -21.39 -23.45
C GLU A 227 2.17 -21.43 -22.21
N LEU A 228 1.06 -20.69 -22.21
CA LEU A 228 0.12 -20.68 -21.08
C LEU A 228 -0.45 -22.06 -20.75
N PRO A 229 -0.96 -22.86 -21.71
CA PRO A 229 -1.47 -24.20 -21.41
C PRO A 229 -0.39 -25.14 -20.84
N LYS A 230 0.86 -25.03 -21.30
CA LYS A 230 1.98 -25.89 -20.86
C LYS A 230 2.32 -25.67 -19.38
N SER A 231 2.18 -24.43 -18.90
CA SER A 231 2.47 -24.05 -17.51
C SER A 231 1.31 -24.27 -16.53
N SER A 232 0.16 -24.79 -16.99
CA SER A 232 -1.04 -25.02 -16.15
C SER A 232 -0.78 -25.92 -14.93
N ASN A 233 -0.04 -27.03 -15.09
CA ASN A 233 0.29 -27.96 -14.00
C ASN A 233 1.13 -27.29 -12.90
N PHE A 234 2.04 -26.38 -13.29
CA PHE A 234 2.81 -25.59 -12.33
C PHE A 234 1.90 -24.68 -11.53
N PHE A 235 1.00 -23.93 -12.19
CA PHE A 235 0.12 -22.99 -11.50
C PHE A 235 -0.92 -23.67 -10.61
N CYS A 236 -1.45 -24.84 -11.00
CA CYS A 236 -2.30 -25.65 -10.13
C CYS A 236 -1.57 -26.02 -8.82
N SER A 237 -0.32 -26.49 -8.93
CA SER A 237 0.51 -26.84 -7.78
C SER A 237 0.89 -25.61 -6.94
N PHE A 238 1.20 -24.50 -7.62
CA PHE A 238 1.56 -23.23 -7.01
C PHE A 238 0.43 -22.66 -6.15
N VAL A 239 -0.81 -22.64 -6.65
CA VAL A 239 -1.97 -22.10 -5.91
C VAL A 239 -2.27 -22.91 -4.65
N ILE A 240 -2.21 -24.24 -4.74
CA ILE A 240 -2.37 -25.12 -3.57
C ILE A 240 -1.27 -24.83 -2.56
N MET A 241 -0.02 -24.92 -2.99
CA MET A 241 1.11 -24.86 -2.07
C MET A 241 1.27 -23.49 -1.44
N ARG A 242 1.07 -22.41 -2.21
CA ARG A 242 1.12 -21.04 -1.69
C ARG A 242 -0.01 -20.81 -0.68
N GLY A 243 -1.22 -21.31 -0.95
CA GLY A 243 -2.35 -21.26 -0.01
C GLY A 243 -2.05 -21.98 1.30
N LEU A 244 -1.62 -23.25 1.24
CA LEU A 244 -1.27 -24.02 2.44
C LEU A 244 -0.07 -23.42 3.19
N SER A 245 0.95 -22.96 2.48
CA SER A 245 2.14 -22.35 3.09
C SER A 245 1.79 -21.04 3.80
N TYR A 246 0.90 -20.23 3.23
CA TYR A 246 0.46 -18.99 3.86
C TYR A 246 -0.38 -19.27 5.11
N ALA A 247 -1.33 -20.20 5.03
CA ALA A 247 -2.14 -20.60 6.18
C ALA A 247 -1.27 -21.23 7.29
N GLY A 248 -0.35 -22.14 6.94
CA GLY A 248 0.60 -22.73 7.87
C GLY A 248 1.52 -21.69 8.50
N GLY A 249 1.99 -20.71 7.71
CA GLY A 249 2.81 -19.60 8.19
C GLY A 249 2.07 -18.69 9.18
N ASN A 250 0.79 -18.43 8.92
CA ASN A 250 -0.09 -17.69 9.80
C ASN A 250 -0.35 -18.44 11.13
N PHE A 251 -0.59 -19.75 11.10
CA PHE A 251 -0.78 -20.54 12.32
C PHE A 251 0.51 -20.69 13.13
N LEU A 252 1.64 -20.99 12.46
CA LEU A 252 2.93 -21.22 13.12
C LEU A 252 3.59 -19.92 13.60
N ARG A 253 3.33 -18.80 12.89
CA ARG A 253 3.95 -17.48 13.14
C ARG A 253 5.46 -17.55 13.29
N PHE A 254 6.12 -18.29 12.39
CA PHE A 254 7.52 -18.66 12.51
C PHE A 254 8.46 -17.46 12.79
N LYS A 255 8.27 -16.35 12.07
CA LYS A 255 9.08 -15.13 12.24
C LYS A 255 8.96 -14.54 13.66
N GLN A 256 7.75 -14.48 14.21
CA GLN A 256 7.53 -13.94 15.55
C GLN A 256 8.12 -14.88 16.60
N LEU A 257 7.91 -16.18 16.44
CA LEU A 257 8.43 -17.20 17.35
C LEU A 257 9.96 -17.14 17.42
N LEU A 258 10.64 -17.00 16.27
CA LEU A 258 12.10 -16.92 16.21
C LEU A 258 12.62 -15.62 16.86
N LEU A 259 11.99 -14.48 16.59
CA LEU A 259 12.34 -13.19 17.22
C LEU A 259 12.16 -13.23 18.75
N GLU A 260 11.07 -13.82 19.22
CA GLU A 260 10.80 -13.96 20.65
C GLU A 260 11.77 -14.94 21.32
N LEU A 261 12.07 -16.08 20.68
CA LEU A 261 13.06 -17.02 21.18
C LEU A 261 14.45 -16.36 21.29
N HIS A 262 14.87 -15.65 20.24
CA HIS A 262 16.12 -14.89 20.26
C HIS A 262 16.13 -13.86 21.39
N ARG A 263 15.04 -13.13 21.58
CA ARG A 263 14.93 -12.13 22.65
C ARG A 263 14.98 -12.75 24.04
N ILE A 264 14.34 -13.89 24.25
CA ILE A 264 14.34 -14.61 25.54
C ILE A 264 15.76 -15.08 25.88
N ILE A 265 16.49 -15.60 24.90
CA ILE A 265 17.84 -16.16 25.10
C ILE A 265 18.88 -15.04 25.28
N PHE A 266 18.83 -13.99 24.45
CA PHE A 266 19.92 -13.00 24.36
C PHE A 266 19.64 -11.67 25.04
N THR A 267 18.39 -11.37 25.45
CA THR A 267 18.03 -10.05 26.00
C THR A 267 17.40 -10.14 27.40
N LEU A 268 18.05 -9.57 28.41
CA LEU A 268 17.42 -9.27 29.70
C LEU A 268 16.48 -8.05 29.55
N SER A 269 15.24 -8.31 29.17
CA SER A 269 14.19 -7.28 29.15
C SER A 269 13.45 -7.22 30.49
N PRO A 270 13.16 -6.03 31.03
CA PRO A 270 12.35 -5.88 32.24
C PRO A 270 10.93 -6.44 32.02
N PRO A 271 10.26 -6.93 33.07
CA PRO A 271 8.99 -7.66 32.97
C PRO A 271 7.90 -6.85 32.26
N HIS A 272 7.84 -5.54 32.51
CA HIS A 272 6.90 -4.64 31.85
C HIS A 272 7.13 -4.55 30.32
N LYS A 273 8.39 -4.53 29.88
CA LYS A 273 8.73 -4.49 28.44
C LYS A 273 8.43 -5.82 27.75
N LYS A 274 8.64 -6.95 28.45
CA LYS A 274 8.23 -8.28 27.99
C LYS A 274 6.72 -8.34 27.80
N LEU A 275 5.95 -7.96 28.83
CA LEU A 275 4.49 -7.98 28.81
C LEU A 275 3.90 -7.04 27.75
N LYS A 276 4.46 -5.83 27.59
CA LYS A 276 4.05 -4.91 26.52
C LYS A 276 4.26 -5.50 25.13
N THR A 277 5.38 -6.18 24.90
CA THR A 277 5.68 -6.77 23.58
C THR A 277 4.80 -7.98 23.30
N LEU A 278 4.56 -8.83 24.30
CA LEU A 278 3.65 -9.96 24.18
C LEU A 278 2.22 -9.52 23.84
N ARG A 279 1.81 -8.33 24.32
CA ARG A 279 0.50 -7.72 24.01
C ARG A 279 0.42 -7.00 22.67
N THR A 280 1.53 -6.68 22.00
CA THR A 280 1.54 -5.78 20.81
C THR A 280 2.06 -6.46 19.54
N SER A 281 1.93 -7.78 19.44
CA SER A 281 2.85 -8.55 18.61
C SER A 281 2.50 -8.61 17.11
N LEU A 282 1.25 -8.38 16.71
CA LEU A 282 0.85 -8.54 15.31
C LEU A 282 0.32 -7.25 14.67
N LEU A 283 1.14 -6.72 13.77
CA LEU A 283 0.81 -5.61 12.88
C LEU A 283 0.84 -6.13 11.44
N PHE A 284 -0.31 -6.09 10.78
CA PHE A 284 -0.39 -6.46 9.37
C PHE A 284 0.06 -5.30 8.50
N ARG A 285 1.08 -5.56 7.66
CA ARG A 285 1.49 -4.65 6.60
C ARG A 285 0.70 -4.97 5.35
N TRP A 286 -0.53 -4.45 5.30
CA TRP A 286 -1.50 -4.78 4.28
C TRP A 286 -0.98 -4.53 2.86
N GLY A 287 -0.22 -3.46 2.66
CA GLY A 287 0.40 -3.15 1.36
C GLY A 287 1.30 -4.27 0.78
N SER A 288 1.85 -5.15 1.61
CA SER A 288 2.64 -6.30 1.15
C SER A 288 1.82 -7.59 1.03
N ILE A 289 0.69 -7.67 1.73
CA ILE A 289 -0.15 -8.87 1.79
C ILE A 289 -1.13 -8.91 0.62
N TYR A 290 -1.79 -7.80 0.33
CA TYR A 290 -2.78 -7.71 -0.76
C TYR A 290 -2.25 -8.19 -2.11
N PRO A 291 -1.05 -7.77 -2.57
CA PRO A 291 -0.53 -8.18 -3.88
C PRO A 291 -0.37 -9.69 -4.05
N ILE A 292 -0.05 -10.41 -2.97
CA ILE A 292 0.12 -11.87 -2.98
C ILE A 292 -1.21 -12.55 -3.31
N PHE A 293 -2.32 -12.06 -2.78
CA PHE A 293 -3.65 -12.59 -3.07
C PHE A 293 -4.17 -12.11 -4.41
N SER A 294 -3.95 -10.84 -4.76
CA SER A 294 -4.32 -10.32 -6.08
C SER A 294 -3.67 -11.12 -7.22
N ILE A 295 -2.39 -11.50 -7.09
CA ILE A 295 -1.74 -12.34 -8.11
C ILE A 295 -2.30 -13.77 -8.14
N LEU A 296 -2.54 -14.40 -6.98
CA LEU A 296 -3.16 -15.73 -6.90
C LEU A 296 -4.54 -15.73 -7.56
N SER A 297 -5.34 -14.69 -7.32
CA SER A 297 -6.64 -14.51 -7.94
C SER A 297 -6.52 -14.25 -9.44
N CYS A 298 -5.56 -13.43 -9.90
CA CYS A 298 -5.29 -13.24 -11.33
C CYS A 298 -4.94 -14.56 -12.03
N ILE A 299 -4.03 -15.35 -11.46
CA ILE A 299 -3.66 -16.67 -12.01
C ILE A 299 -4.87 -17.59 -12.08
N THR A 300 -5.67 -17.65 -11.01
CA THR A 300 -6.89 -18.45 -10.97
C THR A 300 -7.89 -18.04 -12.05
N LEU A 301 -8.05 -16.73 -12.28
CA LEU A 301 -8.92 -16.20 -13.35
C LEU A 301 -8.39 -16.58 -14.73
N ILE A 302 -7.09 -16.41 -14.99
CA ILE A 302 -6.46 -16.74 -16.29
C ILE A 302 -6.59 -18.23 -16.61
N TYR A 303 -6.38 -19.11 -15.62
CA TYR A 303 -6.48 -20.54 -15.83
C TYR A 303 -7.88 -21.12 -15.66
N SER A 304 -8.88 -20.32 -15.26
CA SER A 304 -10.26 -20.81 -15.08
C SER A 304 -10.85 -21.44 -16.34
N VAL A 305 -10.53 -20.88 -17.51
CA VAL A 305 -10.98 -21.37 -18.82
C VAL A 305 -9.98 -22.37 -19.42
N ILE A 306 -8.67 -22.11 -19.27
CA ILE A 306 -7.60 -22.93 -19.86
C ILE A 306 -7.49 -24.30 -19.17
N ALA A 307 -7.51 -24.30 -17.84
CA ALA A 307 -7.36 -25.49 -17.00
C ALA A 307 -8.37 -25.43 -15.82
N PRO A 308 -9.65 -25.79 -16.04
CA PRO A 308 -10.72 -25.62 -15.06
C PRO A 308 -10.47 -26.28 -13.70
N LEU A 309 -9.58 -27.28 -13.64
CA LEU A 309 -9.16 -27.94 -12.40
C LEU A 309 -8.56 -26.95 -11.38
N ILE A 310 -8.05 -25.79 -11.80
CA ILE A 310 -7.52 -24.78 -10.89
C ILE A 310 -8.59 -24.19 -9.96
N LEU A 311 -9.85 -24.15 -10.38
CA LEU A 311 -10.95 -23.54 -9.62
C LEU A 311 -11.23 -24.24 -8.28
N PRO A 312 -11.48 -25.57 -8.23
CA PRO A 312 -11.68 -26.25 -6.95
C PRO A 312 -10.42 -26.20 -6.06
N LEU A 313 -9.23 -26.26 -6.66
CA LEU A 313 -7.96 -26.16 -5.94
C LEU A 313 -7.79 -24.78 -5.28
N ALA A 314 -8.08 -23.71 -6.04
CA ALA A 314 -8.06 -22.34 -5.54
C ALA A 314 -9.12 -22.13 -4.44
N CYS A 315 -10.32 -22.69 -4.61
CA CYS A 315 -11.39 -22.61 -3.61
C CYS A 315 -10.94 -23.20 -2.26
N ILE A 316 -10.31 -24.37 -2.27
CA ILE A 316 -9.74 -25.00 -1.07
C ILE A 316 -8.65 -24.11 -0.46
N SER A 317 -7.69 -23.65 -1.26
CA SER A 317 -6.61 -22.75 -0.80
C SER A 317 -7.13 -21.47 -0.14
N PHE A 318 -8.02 -20.75 -0.83
CA PHE A 318 -8.58 -19.49 -0.32
C PHE A 318 -9.44 -19.72 0.93
N SER A 319 -10.17 -20.83 1.01
CA SER A 319 -10.96 -21.19 2.19
C SER A 319 -10.08 -21.41 3.42
N ILE A 320 -8.98 -22.17 3.28
CA ILE A 320 -8.04 -22.42 4.38
C ILE A 320 -7.35 -21.12 4.81
N VAL A 321 -6.94 -20.28 3.85
CA VAL A 321 -6.35 -18.97 4.16
C VAL A 321 -7.35 -18.05 4.86
N ASN A 322 -8.62 -18.04 4.45
CA ASN A 322 -9.67 -17.26 5.11
C ASN A 322 -9.87 -17.71 6.57
N LEU A 323 -9.96 -19.01 6.82
CA LEU A 323 -10.03 -19.56 8.19
C LEU A 323 -8.80 -19.16 9.02
N SER A 324 -7.63 -19.17 8.41
CA SER A 324 -6.40 -18.74 9.06
C SER A 324 -6.45 -17.25 9.46
N PHE A 325 -6.90 -16.35 8.57
CA PHE A 325 -7.06 -14.94 8.93
C PHE A 325 -8.12 -14.71 10.01
N GLN A 326 -9.25 -15.40 9.95
CA GLN A 326 -10.28 -15.32 10.99
C GLN A 326 -9.71 -15.69 12.37
N TYR A 327 -8.92 -16.76 12.43
CA TYR A 327 -8.21 -17.13 13.66
C TYR A 327 -7.28 -16.02 14.14
N LEU A 328 -6.45 -15.44 13.26
CA LEU A 328 -5.53 -14.37 13.65
C LEU A 328 -6.26 -13.12 14.14
N PHE A 329 -7.37 -12.75 13.51
CA PHE A 329 -8.16 -11.59 13.90
C PHE A 329 -8.80 -11.72 15.28
N ILE A 330 -9.21 -12.93 15.66
CA ILE A 330 -9.84 -13.17 16.96
C ILE A 330 -8.79 -13.20 18.09
N TYR A 331 -7.65 -13.87 17.87
CA TYR A 331 -6.74 -14.20 18.96
C TYR A 331 -5.50 -13.30 19.08
N GLU A 332 -5.09 -12.64 18.00
CA GLU A 332 -3.75 -12.03 17.95
C GLU A 332 -3.72 -10.60 17.40
N TYR A 333 -4.75 -10.19 16.66
CA TYR A 333 -4.76 -8.91 15.97
C TYR A 333 -4.72 -7.73 16.95
N ASN A 334 -3.74 -6.86 16.75
CA ASN A 334 -3.61 -5.62 17.50
C ASN A 334 -4.46 -4.52 16.84
N THR A 335 -5.35 -3.91 17.62
CA THR A 335 -6.21 -2.80 17.17
C THR A 335 -5.44 -1.49 16.96
N GLU A 336 -4.22 -1.37 17.48
CA GLU A 336 -3.37 -0.19 17.31
C GLU A 336 -2.51 -0.26 16.04
N ASN A 337 -3.13 -0.45 14.87
CA ASN A 337 -2.37 -0.36 13.62
C ASN A 337 -2.07 1.10 13.28
N LYS A 338 -0.82 1.39 12.92
CA LYS A 338 -0.37 2.78 12.69
C LYS A 338 -0.77 3.33 11.32
N SER A 339 -1.09 2.45 10.39
CA SER A 339 -1.50 2.73 9.01
C SER A 339 -2.91 2.19 8.79
N GLU A 340 -3.90 3.05 8.98
CA GLU A 340 -5.30 2.73 8.72
C GLU A 340 -5.73 3.24 7.34
N THR A 341 -6.11 2.31 6.47
CA THR A 341 -6.42 2.63 5.07
C THR A 341 -7.91 2.73 4.77
N PHE A 342 -8.77 2.49 5.77
CA PHE A 342 -10.24 2.47 5.66
C PHE A 342 -10.77 1.60 4.51
N GLY A 343 -10.04 0.54 4.11
CA GLY A 343 -10.43 -0.33 3.01
C GLY A 343 -9.98 0.12 1.61
N LYS A 344 -9.22 1.22 1.47
CA LYS A 344 -8.70 1.68 0.16
C LYS A 344 -7.81 0.65 -0.53
N LEU A 345 -7.07 -0.17 0.24
CA LEU A 345 -6.22 -1.23 -0.30
C LEU A 345 -7.01 -2.37 -0.96
N TYR A 346 -8.20 -2.67 -0.43
CA TYR A 346 -9.11 -3.67 -1.01
C TYR A 346 -9.57 -3.25 -2.41
N LEU A 347 -10.02 -2.00 -2.55
CA LEU A 347 -10.43 -1.46 -3.85
C LEU A 347 -9.29 -1.52 -4.87
N HIS A 348 -8.07 -1.14 -4.45
CA HIS A 348 -6.91 -1.24 -5.30
C HIS A 348 -6.60 -2.69 -5.70
N GLY A 349 -6.72 -3.64 -4.76
CA GLY A 349 -6.55 -5.07 -5.03
C GLY A 349 -7.60 -5.64 -5.98
N LEU A 350 -8.84 -5.14 -5.95
CA LEU A 350 -9.90 -5.52 -6.87
C LEU A 350 -9.65 -4.96 -8.27
N LEU A 351 -9.18 -3.71 -8.38
CA LEU A 351 -8.76 -3.13 -9.67
C LEU A 351 -7.59 -3.91 -10.29
N GLN A 352 -6.68 -4.44 -9.47
CA GLN A 352 -5.58 -5.30 -9.93
C GLN A 352 -6.08 -6.60 -10.58
N LEU A 353 -7.26 -7.12 -10.23
CA LEU A 353 -7.83 -8.33 -10.86
C LEU A 353 -8.17 -8.12 -12.34
N TYR A 354 -8.45 -6.88 -12.75
CA TYR A 354 -8.66 -6.57 -14.17
C TYR A 354 -7.41 -6.87 -15.01
N ALA A 355 -6.20 -6.76 -14.45
CA ALA A 355 -5.00 -7.20 -15.15
C ALA A 355 -5.10 -8.69 -15.52
N GLY A 356 -5.54 -9.54 -14.59
CA GLY A 356 -5.78 -10.96 -14.87
C GLY A 356 -6.85 -11.18 -15.95
N MET A 357 -7.95 -10.43 -15.92
CA MET A 357 -8.99 -10.52 -16.95
C MET A 357 -8.50 -10.11 -18.34
N TYR A 358 -7.77 -9.00 -18.45
CA TYR A 358 -7.20 -8.58 -19.74
C TYR A 358 -6.23 -9.62 -20.30
N PHE A 359 -5.40 -10.22 -19.46
CA PHE A 359 -4.48 -11.28 -19.90
C PHE A 359 -5.20 -12.56 -20.31
N LEU A 360 -6.28 -12.95 -19.62
CA LEU A 360 -7.16 -14.04 -20.04
C LEU A 360 -7.74 -13.78 -21.43
N GLU A 361 -8.31 -12.60 -21.65
CA GLU A 361 -8.93 -12.21 -22.92
C GLU A 361 -7.91 -12.18 -24.07
N LEU A 362 -6.73 -11.59 -23.84
CA LEU A 362 -5.64 -11.56 -24.81
C LEU A 362 -5.13 -12.98 -25.13
N CYS A 363 -5.04 -13.85 -24.12
CA CYS A 363 -4.67 -15.25 -24.33
C CYS A 363 -5.70 -15.98 -25.17
N LEU A 364 -7.00 -15.87 -24.85
CA LEU A 364 -8.06 -16.53 -25.60
C LEU A 364 -8.12 -16.02 -27.05
N LEU A 365 -7.91 -14.72 -27.26
CA LEU A 365 -7.76 -14.13 -28.59
C LEU A 365 -6.59 -14.80 -29.34
N GLY A 366 -5.43 -14.96 -28.70
CA GLY A 366 -4.28 -15.66 -29.26
C GLY A 366 -4.57 -17.13 -29.60
N ILE A 367 -5.24 -17.88 -28.72
CA ILE A 367 -5.61 -19.29 -28.93
C ILE A 367 -6.59 -19.43 -30.11
N PHE A 368 -7.63 -18.59 -30.19
CA PHE A 368 -8.59 -18.62 -31.29
C PHE A 368 -7.98 -18.18 -32.62
N SER A 369 -7.02 -17.25 -32.58
CA SER A 369 -6.24 -16.86 -33.76
C SER A 369 -5.41 -18.02 -34.29
N ILE A 370 -4.74 -18.79 -33.42
CA ILE A 370 -3.98 -20.00 -33.82
C ILE A 370 -4.93 -21.07 -34.38
N GLY A 371 -6.13 -21.18 -33.81
CA GLY A 371 -7.16 -22.11 -34.26
C GLY A 371 -7.89 -21.70 -35.56
N ASN A 372 -7.50 -20.60 -36.22
CA ASN A 372 -8.16 -20.05 -37.42
C ASN A 372 -9.68 -19.85 -37.26
N ARG A 373 -10.16 -19.55 -36.05
CA ARG A 373 -11.58 -19.32 -35.75
C ARG A 373 -11.88 -17.82 -35.64
N TYR A 374 -11.97 -17.14 -36.78
CA TYR A 374 -12.13 -15.69 -36.84
C TYR A 374 -13.43 -15.17 -36.17
N ASP A 375 -14.52 -15.94 -36.21
CA ASP A 375 -15.77 -15.56 -35.54
C ASP A 375 -15.58 -15.37 -34.03
N LEU A 376 -14.87 -16.31 -33.39
CA LEU A 376 -14.57 -16.26 -31.96
C LEU A 376 -13.62 -15.11 -31.61
N VAL A 377 -12.67 -14.80 -32.49
CA VAL A 377 -11.78 -13.64 -32.33
C VAL A 377 -12.58 -12.34 -32.31
N ILE A 378 -13.58 -12.18 -33.18
CA ILE A 378 -14.45 -11.00 -33.20
C ILE A 378 -15.24 -10.87 -31.89
N TYR A 379 -15.85 -11.97 -31.43
CA TYR A 379 -16.57 -11.96 -30.15
C TYR A 379 -15.66 -11.63 -28.96
N MET A 380 -14.42 -12.14 -28.93
CA MET A 380 -13.45 -11.82 -27.89
C MET A 380 -13.00 -10.36 -27.93
N LEU A 381 -12.85 -9.76 -29.12
CA LEU A 381 -12.51 -8.35 -29.27
C LEU A 381 -13.64 -7.44 -28.75
N ILE A 382 -14.89 -7.78 -29.06
CA ILE A 382 -16.07 -7.09 -28.50
C ILE A 382 -16.08 -7.20 -26.97
N LEU A 383 -15.81 -8.39 -26.43
CA LEU A 383 -15.75 -8.62 -25.00
C LEU A 383 -14.65 -7.77 -24.33
N LEU A 384 -13.47 -7.66 -24.95
CA LEU A 384 -12.36 -6.83 -24.47
C LEU A 384 -12.71 -5.33 -24.43
N ILE A 385 -13.45 -4.84 -25.43
CA ILE A 385 -13.96 -3.46 -25.41
C ILE A 385 -14.97 -3.28 -24.26
N CYS A 386 -15.88 -4.23 -24.08
CA CYS A 386 -16.84 -4.20 -22.97
C CYS A 386 -16.16 -4.21 -21.60
N THR A 387 -15.10 -5.01 -21.40
CA THR A 387 -14.35 -5.06 -20.15
C THR A 387 -13.57 -3.77 -19.89
N ALA A 388 -13.01 -3.15 -20.93
CA ALA A 388 -12.38 -1.83 -20.82
C ALA A 388 -13.39 -0.74 -20.41
N ILE A 389 -14.59 -0.74 -20.99
CA ILE A 389 -15.67 0.19 -20.61
C ILE A 389 -16.11 -0.05 -19.15
N ALA A 390 -16.29 -1.31 -18.75
CA ALA A 390 -16.66 -1.68 -17.39
C ALA A 390 -15.58 -1.24 -16.38
N HIS A 391 -14.31 -1.49 -16.68
CA HIS A 391 -13.19 -1.07 -15.86
C HIS A 391 -13.14 0.46 -15.69
N SER A 392 -13.32 1.21 -16.78
CA SER A 392 -13.35 2.68 -16.73
C SER A 392 -14.51 3.20 -15.87
N LYS A 393 -15.71 2.65 -16.05
CA LYS A 393 -16.89 3.01 -15.23
C LYS A 393 -16.66 2.67 -13.76
N PHE A 394 -16.13 1.49 -13.46
CA PHE A 394 -15.88 1.04 -12.09
C PHE A 394 -14.81 1.90 -11.40
N THR A 395 -13.73 2.23 -12.11
CA THR A 395 -12.67 3.11 -11.58
C THR A 395 -13.21 4.51 -11.28
N LYS A 396 -14.05 5.07 -12.17
CA LYS A 396 -14.69 6.37 -11.96
C LYS A 396 -15.67 6.34 -10.79
N HIS A 397 -16.52 5.31 -10.72
CA HIS A 397 -17.53 5.19 -9.66
C HIS A 397 -16.89 4.99 -8.29
N SER A 398 -15.89 4.12 -8.20
CA SER A 398 -15.18 3.86 -6.93
C SER A 398 -14.38 5.07 -6.45
N ALA A 399 -13.79 5.87 -7.35
CA ALA A 399 -13.17 7.14 -6.99
C ALA A 399 -14.19 8.15 -6.42
N TYR A 400 -15.40 8.18 -6.97
CA TYR A 400 -16.49 9.06 -6.51
C TYR A 400 -17.07 8.61 -5.17
N GLU A 401 -17.40 7.33 -5.01
CA GLU A 401 -18.05 6.79 -3.82
C GLU A 401 -17.13 6.84 -2.59
N PHE A 402 -15.82 6.61 -2.76
CA PHE A 402 -14.85 6.76 -1.67
C PHE A 402 -14.70 8.22 -1.23
N SER A 403 -14.90 9.17 -2.15
CA SER A 403 -14.94 10.58 -1.81
C SER A 403 -16.19 10.93 -0.99
N LEU A 404 -17.29 10.20 -1.17
CA LEU A 404 -18.58 10.42 -0.51
C LEU A 404 -18.72 9.69 0.83
N THR A 405 -18.24 8.46 0.97
CA THR A 405 -18.27 7.70 2.25
C THR A 405 -17.44 8.37 3.34
N SER A 406 -16.37 9.09 2.98
CA SER A 406 -15.66 9.97 3.92
C SER A 406 -16.53 11.09 4.52
N LEU A 407 -17.72 11.35 3.97
CA LEU A 407 -18.70 12.30 4.47
C LEU A 407 -19.73 11.68 5.42
N GLN A 408 -20.08 10.40 5.26
CA GLN A 408 -21.21 9.78 5.97
C GLN A 408 -20.82 9.04 7.27
N ASP A 409 -19.58 8.55 7.40
CA ASP A 409 -19.16 7.79 8.59
C ASP A 409 -19.00 8.63 9.88
N ASN A 410 -19.36 9.92 9.86
CA ASN A 410 -19.45 10.77 11.04
C ASN A 410 -20.88 11.01 11.54
N ASP A 411 -21.85 10.21 11.09
CA ASP A 411 -23.18 10.15 11.70
C ASP A 411 -23.10 9.47 13.08
N ILE A 412 -22.48 10.17 14.04
CA ILE A 412 -22.99 10.16 15.41
C ILE A 412 -24.44 10.62 15.28
N LYS A 413 -25.36 9.66 15.38
CA LYS A 413 -26.82 9.86 15.38
C LYS A 413 -27.17 11.23 15.97
N PRO A 414 -27.69 12.19 15.19
CA PRO A 414 -28.43 13.27 15.79
C PRO A 414 -29.57 12.62 16.54
N THR A 415 -29.64 12.93 17.83
CA THR A 415 -30.76 12.52 18.66
C THR A 415 -32.00 13.15 18.01
N LYS A 416 -32.87 12.30 17.44
CA LYS A 416 -34.20 12.52 16.84
C LYS A 416 -34.73 13.96 16.70
N SER A 417 -35.34 14.18 15.51
CA SER A 417 -36.27 15.24 15.04
C SER A 417 -35.59 16.22 14.06
N GLU A 418 -35.97 16.39 12.79
CA GLU A 418 -37.25 16.21 12.08
C GLU A 418 -37.02 16.15 10.55
N GLU A 419 -37.89 15.38 9.87
CA GLU A 419 -38.39 15.44 8.49
C GLU A 419 -37.52 15.88 7.30
N TYR A 420 -37.35 14.93 6.37
CA TYR A 420 -36.87 15.12 5.00
C TYR A 420 -37.91 15.85 4.13
N VAL A 421 -37.50 16.92 3.42
CA VAL A 421 -38.28 17.49 2.29
C VAL A 421 -37.40 17.69 1.05
N SER A 422 -37.92 17.13 -0.06
CA SER A 422 -37.60 17.17 -1.49
C SER A 422 -36.43 18.02 -2.05
N MET A 423 -35.70 17.38 -2.96
CA MET A 423 -34.41 17.73 -3.56
C MET A 423 -34.51 18.30 -5.00
N ASN A 424 -35.08 19.50 -5.23
CA ASN A 424 -35.23 19.99 -6.62
C ASN A 424 -34.88 21.46 -6.95
N ASN A 425 -34.33 22.28 -6.05
CA ASN A 425 -34.01 23.70 -6.36
C ASN A 425 -32.54 24.13 -6.13
N TYR A 426 -31.61 23.18 -6.09
CA TYR A 426 -30.18 23.48 -5.93
C TYR A 426 -29.56 23.90 -7.27
N PHE A 427 -29.44 25.20 -7.53
CA PHE A 427 -28.27 25.78 -8.20
C PHE A 427 -28.13 27.30 -8.00
N HIS A 428 -29.17 28.03 -7.57
CA HIS A 428 -29.09 29.49 -7.46
C HIS A 428 -28.91 30.08 -6.06
N THR A 429 -28.94 29.26 -4.99
CA THR A 429 -28.76 29.75 -3.62
C THR A 429 -28.06 28.68 -2.78
N TYR A 430 -26.75 28.52 -2.95
CA TYR A 430 -25.95 27.74 -2.01
C TYR A 430 -25.52 28.67 -0.86
N GLN A 431 -26.31 28.68 0.22
CA GLN A 431 -25.91 29.20 1.52
C GLN A 431 -25.43 28.02 2.38
N LEU A 432 -24.27 28.14 3.05
CA LEU A 432 -23.70 27.04 3.82
C LEU A 432 -24.66 26.64 4.96
N PRO A 433 -25.01 25.35 5.10
CA PRO A 433 -25.84 24.91 6.21
C PRO A 433 -24.98 24.89 7.48
N ASN A 434 -25.48 25.50 8.56
CA ASN A 434 -24.84 25.77 9.87
C ASN A 434 -24.24 27.16 10.08
N ILE A 435 -24.49 28.10 9.18
CA ILE A 435 -24.32 29.53 9.47
C ILE A 435 -25.72 30.15 9.53
N ASP A 436 -26.19 30.49 10.73
CA ASP A 436 -27.39 31.32 10.90
C ASP A 436 -27.11 32.71 10.31
N TYR A 437 -27.42 32.91 9.02
CA TYR A 437 -27.32 34.21 8.35
C TYR A 437 -28.30 35.28 8.92
N THR A 438 -29.12 34.91 9.91
CA THR A 438 -30.02 35.81 10.64
C THR A 438 -29.32 36.57 11.78
N LYS A 439 -28.12 36.13 12.21
CA LYS A 439 -27.23 36.95 13.05
C LYS A 439 -26.30 37.74 12.13
N ASN A 440 -26.62 39.01 11.89
CA ASN A 440 -25.73 40.07 11.35
C ASN A 440 -24.27 39.64 11.07
N LEU A 441 -24.06 38.90 9.98
CA LEU A 441 -22.73 38.51 9.49
C LEU A 441 -22.19 39.54 8.50
N ASN A 442 -22.58 40.80 8.69
CA ASN A 442 -21.95 41.89 7.96
C ASN A 442 -20.49 42.08 8.40
N LYS A 443 -20.04 41.48 9.51
CA LYS A 443 -18.69 41.65 10.07
C LYS A 443 -17.91 40.34 10.20
N ILE A 444 -16.87 40.15 9.39
CA ILE A 444 -15.90 39.04 9.50
C ILE A 444 -14.69 39.52 10.32
N TRP A 445 -14.17 38.70 11.23
CA TRP A 445 -13.03 39.10 12.05
C TRP A 445 -11.74 38.54 11.46
N ILE A 446 -10.74 39.40 11.26
CA ILE A 446 -9.42 39.04 10.77
C ILE A 446 -8.42 39.41 11.86
N PRO A 447 -7.51 38.52 12.27
CA PRO A 447 -6.50 38.87 13.26
C PRO A 447 -5.56 39.95 12.72
N TYR A 448 -5.24 40.92 13.58
CA TYR A 448 -4.21 41.92 13.33
C TYR A 448 -2.85 41.24 13.16
N ASP A 449 -2.13 41.68 12.13
CA ASP A 449 -0.78 41.24 11.78
C ASP A 449 0.13 42.48 11.70
N ASP A 450 1.31 42.41 12.33
CA ASP A 450 2.31 43.46 12.35
C ASP A 450 2.84 43.80 10.95
N TYR A 451 2.75 42.87 9.99
CA TYR A 451 3.14 43.07 8.60
C TYR A 451 2.07 43.76 7.75
N GLY A 452 0.90 44.08 8.31
CA GLY A 452 -0.16 44.86 7.64
C GLY A 452 -0.96 44.11 6.57
N VAL A 453 -0.71 42.81 6.37
CA VAL A 453 -1.40 41.96 5.37
C VAL A 453 -2.90 41.90 5.61
N ALA A 454 -3.32 41.86 6.88
CA ALA A 454 -4.74 41.86 7.27
C ALA A 454 -5.49 43.12 6.78
N ASN A 455 -4.83 44.29 6.77
CA ASN A 455 -5.42 45.53 6.28
C ASN A 455 -5.58 45.53 4.76
N GLU A 456 -4.60 45.01 4.03
CA GLU A 456 -4.66 44.90 2.57
C GLU A 456 -5.76 43.92 2.12
N GLN A 457 -5.89 42.79 2.83
CA GLN A 457 -6.95 41.82 2.57
C GLN A 457 -8.34 42.35 2.92
N LYS A 458 -8.48 43.14 3.99
CA LYS A 458 -9.75 43.79 4.35
C LYS A 458 -10.31 44.64 3.20
N ASP A 459 -9.48 45.47 2.58
CA ASP A 459 -9.90 46.31 1.46
C ASP A 459 -10.27 45.49 0.23
N THR A 460 -9.53 44.40 -0.01
CA THR A 460 -9.76 43.49 -1.13
C THR A 460 -11.08 42.72 -0.97
N LEU A 461 -11.34 42.20 0.23
CA LEU A 461 -12.56 41.48 0.59
C LEU A 461 -13.80 42.38 0.54
N TYR A 462 -13.67 43.64 0.96
CA TYR A 462 -14.75 44.62 0.84
C TYR A 462 -15.06 44.91 -0.64
N LYS A 463 -14.05 45.11 -1.48
CA LYS A 463 -14.24 45.39 -2.91
C LYS A 463 -14.82 44.23 -3.71
N LEU A 464 -14.39 42.99 -3.43
CA LEU A 464 -14.82 41.82 -4.18
C LEU A 464 -16.16 41.25 -3.71
N PHE A 465 -16.42 41.30 -2.40
CA PHE A 465 -17.54 40.56 -1.79
C PHE A 465 -18.45 41.42 -0.90
N GLY A 466 -18.15 42.71 -0.69
CA GLY A 466 -18.95 43.61 0.15
C GLY A 466 -18.90 43.28 1.65
N LEU A 467 -17.94 42.49 2.09
CA LEU A 467 -17.80 42.02 3.48
C LEU A 467 -17.10 43.08 4.34
N ILE A 468 -17.67 43.44 5.49
CA ILE A 468 -17.02 44.36 6.44
C ILE A 468 -16.08 43.53 7.32
N CYS A 469 -14.80 43.85 7.39
CA CYS A 469 -13.84 43.12 8.24
C CYS A 469 -13.44 43.95 9.48
N ASP A 470 -13.47 43.32 10.65
CA ASP A 470 -13.02 43.85 11.94
C ASP A 470 -11.66 43.29 12.31
N ILE A 471 -10.73 44.15 12.71
CA ILE A 471 -9.35 43.75 13.04
C ILE A 471 -9.06 43.90 14.55
N ASP A 472 -9.93 44.62 15.25
CA ASP A 472 -9.67 45.15 16.59
C ASP A 472 -9.84 44.12 17.72
N LYS A 473 -10.19 42.87 17.41
CA LYS A 473 -10.56 41.84 18.41
C LYS A 473 -9.56 40.73 18.60
N SER A 474 -8.63 40.57 17.68
CA SER A 474 -7.61 39.53 17.77
C SER A 474 -6.32 39.97 17.10
N TYR A 475 -5.19 39.52 17.61
CA TYR A 475 -3.87 39.74 17.01
C TYR A 475 -3.11 38.41 16.93
N MET A 476 -2.21 38.31 15.96
CA MET A 476 -1.32 37.16 15.83
C MET A 476 -0.08 37.39 16.70
N GLY A 477 0.16 36.52 17.68
CA GLY A 477 1.36 36.58 18.51
C GLY A 477 2.61 36.17 17.74
N GLU A 478 3.79 36.51 18.28
CA GLU A 478 5.10 36.10 17.72
C GLU A 478 5.28 34.57 17.65
N ASP A 479 4.49 33.83 18.44
CA ASP A 479 4.37 32.37 18.46
C ASP A 479 3.44 31.80 17.38
N GLY A 480 2.78 32.65 16.58
CA GLY A 480 1.82 32.27 15.54
C GLY A 480 0.44 31.88 16.07
N HIS A 481 0.18 32.06 17.37
CA HIS A 481 -1.15 31.85 17.96
C HIS A 481 -2.03 33.10 17.80
N ILE A 482 -3.32 32.88 17.53
CA ILE A 482 -4.31 33.97 17.48
C ILE A 482 -4.76 34.25 18.91
N ASN A 483 -4.42 35.43 19.41
CA ASN A 483 -4.82 35.93 20.72
C ASN A 483 -5.96 36.93 20.57
N PHE A 484 -6.90 36.93 21.51
CA PHE A 484 -8.02 37.87 21.51
C PHE A 484 -7.74 39.03 22.46
N TYR A 485 -8.09 40.25 22.06
CA TYR A 485 -8.12 41.37 23.00
C TYR A 485 -9.26 41.13 23.99
N ASN A 486 -8.95 41.11 25.29
CA ASN A 486 -9.93 40.93 26.36
C ASN A 486 -10.97 42.05 26.41
#